data_AF-A0A3M1GJZ2-F1
#
_entry.id   AF-A0A3M1GJZ2-F1
#
_cell.length_a   1.000
_cell.length_b   1.000
_cell.length_c   1.000
_cell.angle_alpha   90.00
_cell.angle_beta   90.00
_cell.angle_gamma   90.00
#
_symmetry.space_group_name_H-M   'P 1'
#
loop_
_entity.id
_entity.type
_entity.pdbx_description
1 polymer ?
#
loop_
_entity_poly.entity_id
_entity_poly.type
_entity_poly.pdbx_seq_one_letter_code
_entity_poly.pdbx_strand_id
1 'polypeptide(L)' 'MKMSLQYILDSNGKRIAVILQIEEYNHILEKLEELEALKAYDEAKSSKEEAIPFEQAVEEIERSRR' A
#
# COMPACT_ATOMS: atom_id res chain seq x y z
N MET A 1 19.98 8.90 2.48
CA MET A 1 19.84 9.04 1.02
C MET A 1 19.51 10.51 0.73
N LYS A 2 20.14 11.15 -0.25
CA LYS A 2 19.84 12.55 -0.59
C LYS A 2 18.80 12.54 -1.71
N MET A 3 17.53 12.81 -1.39
CA MET A 3 16.48 12.93 -2.41
C MET A 3 16.77 14.14 -3.30
N SER A 4 16.99 13.88 -4.58
CA SER A 4 17.11 14.92 -5.61
C SER A 4 15.82 15.01 -6.40
N LEU A 5 14.92 15.90 -5.98
CA LEU A 5 13.66 16.15 -6.67
C LEU A 5 13.89 17.17 -7.80
N GLN A 6 13.49 16.83 -9.02
CA GLN A 6 13.43 17.77 -10.13
C GLN A 6 11.98 17.99 -10.52
N TYR A 7 11.61 19.23 -10.83
CA TYR A 7 10.22 19.58 -11.17
C TYR A 7 10.11 20.05 -12.62
N ILE A 8 9.03 19.65 -13.28
CA ILE A 8 8.62 20.22 -14.57
C ILE A 8 7.60 21.32 -14.27
N LEU A 9 7.84 22.51 -14.81
CA LEU A 9 6.97 23.67 -14.66
C LEU A 9 6.14 23.89 -15.93
N ASP A 10 4.91 24.38 -15.78
CA ASP A 10 4.13 24.93 -16.89
C ASP A 10 4.62 26.34 -17.27
N SER A 11 3.98 26.96 -18.28
CA SER A 11 4.32 28.30 -18.76
C SER A 11 4.08 29.41 -17.72
N ASN A 12 3.29 29.16 -16.68
CA ASN A 12 3.03 30.08 -15.58
C ASN A 12 3.97 29.84 -14.38
N GLY A 13 4.92 28.90 -14.51
CA GLY A 13 5.85 28.53 -13.43
C GLY A 13 5.26 27.58 -12.39
N LYS A 14 4.06 27.02 -12.63
CA LYS A 14 3.44 26.04 -11.72
C LYS A 14 4.07 24.66 -11.91
N ARG A 15 4.45 24.00 -10.82
CA ARG A 15 4.93 22.61 -10.84
C ARG A 15 3.80 21.67 -11.27
N ILE A 16 3.99 20.96 -12.36
CA ILE A 16 2.99 20.03 -12.93
C ILE A 16 3.45 18.56 -12.90
N ALA A 17 4.75 18.31 -12.80
CA ALA A 17 5.29 16.97 -12.63
C ALA A 17 6.59 16.99 -11.84
N VAL A 18 7.01 15.80 -11.37
CA VAL A 18 8.28 15.56 -10.69
C VAL A 18 9.02 14.45 -11.43
N ILE A 19 10.33 14.60 -11.60
CA ILE A 19 11.22 13.55 -12.08
C ILE A 19 11.98 13.01 -10.87
N LEU A 20 11.89 11.70 -10.69
CA LEU A 20 12.54 10.97 -9.62
C LEU A 20 13.60 10.03 -10.22
N GLN A 21 14.63 9.74 -9.43
CA GLN A 21 15.48 8.58 -9.72
C GLN A 21 14.65 7.31 -9.55
N ILE A 22 14.94 6.29 -10.35
CA ILE A 22 14.14 5.07 -10.37
C ILE A 22 14.19 4.33 -9.02
N GLU A 23 15.32 4.41 -8.32
CA GLU A 23 15.51 3.84 -6.99
C GLU A 23 14.58 4.50 -5.97
N GLU A 24 14.40 5.81 -6.07
CA GLU A 24 13.51 6.56 -5.18
C GLU A 24 12.04 6.23 -5.46
N TYR A 25 11.66 6.16 -6.74
CA TYR A 25 10.32 5.75 -7.13
C TYR A 25 9.98 4.36 -6.61
N ASN A 26 10.89 3.39 -6.77
CA ASN A 26 10.71 2.03 -6.27
C ASN A 26 10.63 1.99 -4.74
N HIS A 27 11.42 2.79 -4.03
CA HIS A 27 11.34 2.88 -2.58
C HIS A 27 9.99 3.43 -2.10
N ILE A 28 9.43 4.42 -2.81
CA ILE A 28 8.08 4.94 -2.53
C ILE A 28 7.04 3.84 -2.75
N LEU A 29 7.13 3.06 -3.82
CA LEU A 29 6.21 1.95 -4.08
C LEU A 29 6.26 0.90 -2.96
N GLU A 30 7.46 0.48 -2.56
CA GLU A 30 7.66 -0.47 -1.45
C GLU A 30 7.01 0.03 -0.15
N LYS A 31 7.18 1.33 0.16
CA LYS A 31 6.57 1.96 1.34
C LYS A 31 5.04 2.06 1.24
N LEU A 32 4.50 2.21 0.04
CA LEU A 32 3.05 2.20 -0.18
C LEU A 32 2.47 0.81 0.04
N GLU A 33 3.11 -0.25 -0.46
CA GLU A 33 2.69 -1.63 -0.21
C GLU A 33 2.70 -1.97 1.29
N GLU A 34 3.75 -1.57 2.01
CA GLU A 34 3.81 -1.71 3.48
C GLU A 34 2.66 -0.98 4.17
N LEU A 35 2.34 0.24 3.73
CA LEU A 35 1.24 1.03 4.29
C LEU A 35 -0.14 0.42 4.00
N GLU A 36 -0.32 -0.19 2.83
CA GLU A 36 -1.55 -0.93 2.50
C GLU A 36 -1.74 -2.14 3.40
N ALA A 37 -0.68 -2.91 3.68
CA ALA A 37 -0.73 -4.03 4.61
C ALA A 37 -1.11 -3.58 6.03
N LEU A 38 -0.56 -2.45 6.50
CA LEU A 38 -0.92 -1.87 7.80
C LEU A 38 -2.39 -1.45 7.86
N LYS A 39 -2.91 -0.80 6.80
CA LYS A 39 -4.33 -0.44 6.72
C LYS A 39 -5.25 -1.65 6.76
N ALA A 40 -4.92 -2.71 6.02
CA ALA A 40 -5.70 -3.95 6.01
C ALA A 40 -5.69 -4.62 7.40
N TYR A 41 -4.55 -4.60 8.09
CA TYR A 41 -4.44 -5.08 9.46
C TYR A 41 -5.32 -4.28 10.43
N ASP A 42 -5.26 -2.95 10.38
CA ASP A 42 -6.06 -2.08 11.25
C ASP A 42 -7.57 -2.27 10.99
N GLU A 43 -7.97 -2.38 9.72
CA GLU A 43 -9.36 -2.69 9.34
C GLU A 43 -9.80 -4.04 9.92
N ALA A 44 -9.03 -5.10 9.71
CA ALA A 44 -9.32 -6.43 10.24
C ALA A 44 -9.37 -6.44 11.78
N LYS A 45 -8.50 -5.69 12.46
CA LYS A 45 -8.51 -5.58 13.93
C LYS A 45 -9.64 -4.73 14.48
N SER A 46 -10.08 -3.73 13.72
CA SER A 46 -11.24 -2.89 14.08
C SER A 46 -12.56 -3.59 13.80
N SER A 47 -12.54 -4.62 12.93
CA SER A 47 -13.69 -5.46 12.67
C SER A 47 -14.12 -6.16 13.98
N LYS A 48 -15.43 -6.35 14.14
CA LYS A 48 -16.00 -7.12 15.25
C LYS A 48 -16.15 -8.59 14.87
N GLU A 49 -15.33 -9.06 13.93
CA GLU A 49 -15.36 -10.45 13.48
C GLU A 49 -14.96 -11.38 14.61
N GLU A 50 -15.55 -12.56 14.61
CA GLU A 50 -15.27 -13.58 15.61
C GLU A 50 -13.93 -14.25 15.34
N ALA A 51 -13.09 -14.34 16.37
CA ALA A 51 -11.87 -15.13 16.28
C ALA A 51 -12.21 -16.62 16.36
N ILE A 52 -12.11 -17.31 15.23
CA ILE A 52 -12.29 -18.76 15.12
C ILE A 52 -10.94 -19.50 15.04
N PRO A 53 -10.88 -20.81 15.37
CA PRO A 53 -9.69 -21.62 15.14
C PRO A 53 -9.25 -21.62 13.68
N PHE A 54 -7.93 -21.68 13.44
CA PHE A 54 -7.36 -21.60 12.08
C PHE A 54 -7.88 -22.72 11.17
N GLU A 55 -7.99 -23.94 11.69
CA GLU A 55 -8.50 -25.10 10.96
C GLU A 55 -9.94 -24.87 10.48
N GLN A 56 -10.79 -24.29 11.34
CA GLN A 56 -12.16 -23.95 10.99
C GLN A 56 -12.21 -22.89 9.88
N ALA A 57 -11.40 -21.84 9.98
CA ALA A 57 -11.34 -20.78 8.97
C ALA A 57 -10.96 -21.33 7.59
N VAL A 58 -9.96 -22.22 7.52
CA VAL A 58 -9.53 -22.85 6.27
C VAL A 58 -10.65 -23.71 5.67
N GLU A 59 -11.33 -24.52 6.48
CA GLU A 59 -12.46 -25.35 6.02
C GLU A 59 -13.61 -24.50 5.46
N GLU A 60 -13.96 -23.39 6.10
CA GLU A 60 -15.00 -22.46 5.65
C GLU A 60 -14.63 -21.79 4.32
N ILE A 61 -13.39 -21.32 4.18
CA ILE A 61 -12.89 -20.71 2.94
C ILE A 61 -12.93 -21.70 1.78
N GLU A 62 -12.40 -22.91 1.96
CA GLU A 62 -12.36 -23.93 0.92
C GLU A 62 -13.76 -24.40 0.51
N ARG A 63 -14.72 -24.44 1.45
CA ARG A 63 -16.12 -24.71 1.16
C ARG A 63 -16.77 -23.61 0.32
N SER A 64 -16.43 -22.35 0.56
CA SER A 64 -16.97 -21.20 -0.18
C SER A 64 -16.48 -21.09 -1.63
N ARG A 65 -15.36 -21.75 -1.95
CA ARG A 65 -14.73 -21.78 -3.27
C ARG A 65 -15.28 -22.87 -4.21
N ARG A 66 -16.09 -23.81 -3.68
CA ARG A 66 -16.75 -24.90 -4.43
C ARG A 66 -18.14 -24.48 -4.90
#